data_AF-A0A1G9RVX8-F1
#
_entry.id   AF-A0A1G9RVX8-F1
#
_cell.length_a   1.000
_cell.length_b   1.000
_cell.length_c   1.000
_cell.angle_alpha   90.00
_cell.angle_beta   90.00
_cell.angle_gamma   90.00
#
_symmetry.space_group_name_H-M   'P 1'
#
loop_
_entity.id
_entity.type
_entity.pdbx_description
1 polymer ?
#
loop_
_entity_poly.entity_id
_entity_poly.type
_entity_poly.pdbx_seq_one_letter_code
_entity_poly.pdbx_strand_id
1 'polypeptide(L)'
;MGLGKVPRMIDTPRTRSAAHAYVDAAERRDWDAFAALLADDVIYDMPQSRERIRGKPAFLQFNREYPGDWHLEVRQIVADGRHAAAWLDSRVGDGSQPACVWIELSEEGLITKITDFWPESYDPPYDRSHLVERL
;
A
#
# COMPACT_ATOMS: atom_id res chain seq x y z
N MET A 1 -32.15 -0.99 28.75
CA MET A 1 -31.09 -0.04 28.37
C MET A 1 -30.00 -0.84 27.68
N GLY A 2 -29.86 -0.69 26.36
CA GLY A 2 -28.90 -1.47 25.57
C GLY A 2 -27.48 -1.03 25.88
N LEU A 3 -26.59 -2.00 26.11
CA LEU A 3 -25.15 -1.78 26.08
C LEU A 3 -24.81 -1.34 24.65
N GLY A 4 -24.61 -0.03 24.45
CA GLY A 4 -24.05 0.47 23.20
C GLY A 4 -22.72 -0.24 22.97
N LYS A 5 -22.56 -0.90 21.81
CA LYS A 5 -21.26 -1.41 21.40
C LYS A 5 -20.30 -0.23 21.41
N VAL A 6 -19.35 -0.22 22.35
CA VAL A 6 -18.20 0.69 22.27
C VAL A 6 -17.52 0.37 20.93
N PRO A 7 -17.38 1.35 20.01
CA PRO A 7 -16.66 1.12 18.77
C PRO A 7 -15.28 0.57 19.13
N ARG A 8 -14.92 -0.59 18.56
CA ARG A 8 -13.62 -1.19 18.83
C ARG A 8 -12.59 -0.31 18.15
N MET A 9 -11.93 0.54 18.95
CA MET A 9 -10.89 1.45 18.49
C MET A 9 -9.85 0.65 17.70
N ILE A 10 -9.50 1.14 16.52
CA ILE A 10 -8.47 0.54 15.66
C ILE A 10 -7.16 0.36 16.46
N ASP A 11 -6.57 -0.82 16.34
CA ASP A 11 -5.32 -1.19 17.02
C ASP A 11 -4.28 -1.69 16.03
N THR A 12 -3.01 -1.71 16.47
CA THR A 12 -1.88 -2.10 15.63
C THR A 12 -2.06 -3.47 14.93
N PRO A 13 -2.55 -4.54 15.59
CA PRO A 13 -2.84 -5.80 14.91
C PRO A 13 -3.85 -5.67 13.77
N ARG A 14 -4.92 -4.89 13.97
CA ARG A 14 -5.97 -4.72 12.96
C ARG A 14 -5.48 -3.89 11.78
N THR A 15 -4.67 -2.86 12.02
CA THR A 15 -4.00 -2.09 10.96
C THR A 15 -3.05 -2.96 10.15
N ARG A 16 -2.26 -3.81 10.81
CA ARG A 16 -1.37 -4.78 10.13
C ARG A 16 -2.16 -5.75 9.24
N SER A 17 -3.27 -6.28 9.75
CA SER A 17 -4.13 -7.19 8.97
C SER A 17 -4.76 -6.50 7.77
N ALA A 18 -5.21 -5.25 7.90
CA ALA A 18 -5.75 -4.48 6.79
C ALA A 18 -4.69 -4.21 5.71
N ALA A 19 -3.45 -3.91 6.09
CA ALA A 19 -2.35 -3.73 5.16
C ALA A 19 -2.02 -5.02 4.38
N HIS A 20 -2.00 -6.18 5.04
CA HIS A 20 -1.88 -7.47 4.34
C HIS A 20 -3.04 -7.70 3.37
N ALA A 21 -4.28 -7.55 3.85
CA ALA A 21 -5.47 -7.77 3.03
C ALA A 21 -5.53 -6.84 1.81
N TYR A 22 -5.05 -5.61 1.94
CA TYR A 22 -4.97 -4.64 0.85
C TYR A 22 -4.03 -5.12 -0.27
N VAL A 23 -2.81 -5.54 0.10
CA VAL A 23 -1.83 -6.06 -0.86
C VAL A 23 -2.31 -7.36 -1.49
N ASP A 24 -2.86 -8.28 -0.69
CA ASP A 24 -3.36 -9.58 -1.17
C ASP A 24 -4.55 -9.41 -2.14
N ALA A 25 -5.46 -8.49 -1.85
CA ALA A 25 -6.59 -8.20 -2.73
C ALA A 25 -6.13 -7.56 -4.05
N ALA A 26 -5.15 -6.65 -4.00
CA ALA A 26 -4.54 -6.07 -5.18
C ALA A 26 -3.86 -7.15 -6.04
N GLU A 27 -2.99 -7.96 -5.46
CA GLU A 27 -2.28 -9.05 -6.16
C GLU A 27 -3.25 -10.00 -6.86
N ARG A 28 -4.36 -10.34 -6.21
CA ARG A 28 -5.37 -11.25 -6.75
C ARG A 28 -6.37 -10.59 -7.70
N ARG A 29 -6.28 -9.26 -7.89
CA ARG A 29 -7.27 -8.44 -8.61
C ARG A 29 -8.69 -8.65 -8.08
N ASP A 30 -8.81 -8.92 -6.78
CA ASP A 30 -10.09 -9.04 -6.10
C ASP A 30 -10.60 -7.63 -5.78
N TRP A 31 -11.17 -6.99 -6.79
CA TRP A 31 -11.58 -5.59 -6.71
C TRP A 31 -12.71 -5.33 -5.73
N ASP A 32 -13.51 -6.36 -5.42
CA ASP A 32 -14.56 -6.26 -4.42
C ASP A 32 -13.97 -6.29 -3.01
N ALA A 33 -13.04 -7.22 -2.73
CA ALA A 33 -12.30 -7.24 -1.47
C ALA A 33 -11.44 -5.98 -1.28
N PHE A 34 -10.78 -5.52 -2.35
CA PHE A 34 -10.01 -4.28 -2.35
C PHE A 34 -10.90 -3.08 -2.03
N ALA A 35 -12.03 -2.93 -2.72
CA ALA A 35 -12.98 -1.83 -2.49
C ALA A 35 -13.55 -1.80 -1.07
N ALA A 36 -13.77 -2.98 -0.47
CA ALA A 36 -14.31 -3.12 0.89
C ALA A 36 -13.36 -2.60 1.99
N LEU A 37 -12.06 -2.52 1.70
CA LEU A 37 -11.04 -2.01 2.63
C LEU A 37 -10.95 -0.48 2.61
N LEU A 38 -11.43 0.18 1.56
CA LEU A 38 -11.22 1.61 1.34
C LEU A 38 -12.35 2.46 1.93
N ALA A 39 -12.01 3.64 2.45
CA ALA A 39 -12.97 4.71 2.69
C ALA A 39 -13.48 5.27 1.35
N ASP A 40 -14.69 5.83 1.33
CA ASP A 40 -15.27 6.37 0.09
C ASP A 40 -14.48 7.57 -0.46
N ASP A 41 -13.88 8.36 0.43
CA ASP A 41 -13.09 9.55 0.14
C ASP A 41 -11.57 9.30 0.14
N VAL A 42 -11.15 8.04 0.01
CA VAL A 42 -9.73 7.64 0.05
C VAL A 42 -8.84 8.50 -0.87
N ILE A 43 -7.66 8.87 -0.37
CA ILE A 43 -6.65 9.59 -1.12
C ILE A 43 -5.50 8.65 -1.48
N TYR A 44 -5.11 8.62 -2.75
CA TYR A 44 -3.93 7.91 -3.22
C TYR A 44 -2.91 8.93 -3.72
N ASP A 45 -1.74 8.98 -3.08
CA ASP A 45 -0.64 9.90 -3.39
C ASP A 45 0.54 9.15 -4.02
N MET A 46 1.06 9.69 -5.12
CA MET A 46 2.29 9.23 -5.78
C MET A 46 3.31 10.38 -5.81
N PRO A 47 4.11 10.58 -4.75
CA PRO A 47 4.99 11.74 -4.66
C PRO A 47 6.08 11.78 -5.75
N GLN A 48 6.54 10.61 -6.23
CA GLN A 48 7.56 10.52 -7.28
C GLN A 48 7.11 11.18 -8.60
N SER A 49 5.84 11.01 -8.98
CA SER A 49 5.26 11.64 -10.17
C SER A 49 4.49 12.92 -9.89
N ARG A 50 4.31 13.29 -8.61
CA ARG A 50 3.52 14.44 -8.12
C ARG A 50 2.03 14.31 -8.44
N GLU A 51 1.52 13.09 -8.42
CA GLU A 51 0.12 12.80 -8.73
C GLU A 51 -0.69 12.47 -7.48
N ARG A 52 -2.00 12.73 -7.57
CA ARG A 52 -2.98 12.36 -6.56
C ARG A 52 -4.26 11.87 -7.22
N ILE A 53 -4.80 10.77 -6.73
CA ILE A 53 -6.15 10.28 -7.05
C ILE A 53 -7.03 10.47 -5.81
N ARG A 54 -8.27 10.90 -6.03
CA ARG A 54 -9.23 11.18 -4.94
C ARG A 54 -10.50 10.36 -5.13
N GLY A 55 -10.92 9.70 -4.06
CA GLY A 55 -12.15 8.94 -3.98
C GLY A 55 -12.01 7.50 -4.50
N LYS A 56 -12.74 6.60 -3.84
CA LYS A 56 -12.75 5.16 -4.13
C LYS A 56 -13.05 4.83 -5.60
N PRO A 57 -14.03 5.45 -6.28
CA PRO A 57 -14.32 5.11 -7.68
C PRO A 57 -13.14 5.34 -8.63
N ALA A 58 -12.47 6.49 -8.52
CA ALA A 58 -11.33 6.84 -9.36
C ALA A 58 -10.12 5.96 -9.05
N PHE A 59 -9.89 5.63 -7.78
CA PHE A 59 -8.77 4.77 -7.39
C PHE A 59 -8.98 3.30 -7.84
N LEU A 60 -10.21 2.79 -7.78
CA LEU A 60 -10.55 1.47 -8.34
C LEU A 60 -10.38 1.45 -9.86
N GLN A 61 -10.81 2.51 -10.55
CA GLN A 61 -10.63 2.62 -11.99
C GLN A 61 -9.14 2.58 -12.36
N PHE A 62 -8.30 3.36 -11.68
CA PHE A 62 -6.85 3.36 -11.87
C PHE A 62 -6.25 1.95 -11.75
N ASN A 63 -6.56 1.22 -10.69
CA ASN A 63 -6.01 -0.14 -10.50
C ASN A 63 -6.51 -1.13 -11.56
N ARG A 64 -7.75 -0.99 -12.04
CA ARG A 64 -8.33 -1.86 -13.09
C ARG A 64 -7.76 -1.57 -14.48
N GLU A 65 -7.45 -0.32 -14.76
CA GLU A 65 -6.90 0.14 -16.04
C GLU A 65 -5.37 0.03 -16.09
N TYR A 66 -4.71 -0.19 -14.95
CA TYR A 66 -3.25 -0.31 -14.91
C TYR A 66 -2.79 -1.49 -15.79
N PRO A 67 -1.97 -1.23 -16.81
CA PRO A 67 -1.64 -2.23 -17.82
C PRO A 67 -0.63 -3.25 -17.32
N GLY A 68 -0.55 -4.37 -18.05
CA GLY A 68 0.48 -5.38 -17.85
C GLY A 68 0.14 -6.44 -16.79
N ASP A 69 0.96 -7.48 -16.77
CA ASP A 69 0.89 -8.55 -15.78
C ASP A 69 1.86 -8.23 -14.65
N TRP A 70 1.34 -7.55 -13.63
CA TRP A 70 2.10 -7.12 -12.46
C TRP A 70 1.93 -8.08 -11.27
N HIS A 71 2.93 -8.20 -10.40
CA HIS A 71 2.84 -9.01 -9.20
C HIS A 71 3.40 -8.27 -7.99
N LEU A 72 2.80 -8.47 -6.83
CA LEU A 72 3.19 -7.89 -5.56
C LEU A 72 3.44 -9.00 -4.54
N GLU A 73 4.61 -8.99 -3.91
CA GLU A 73 4.95 -9.88 -2.81
C GLU A 73 5.33 -9.06 -1.57
N VAL A 74 4.67 -9.33 -0.45
CA VAL A 74 5.01 -8.66 0.82
C VAL A 74 6.34 -9.18 1.35
N ARG A 75 7.33 -8.30 1.50
CA ARG A 75 8.58 -8.59 2.22
C ARG A 75 8.45 -8.31 3.70
N GLN A 76 7.87 -7.17 4.05
CA GLN A 76 7.66 -6.79 5.44
C GLN A 76 6.48 -5.83 5.57
N ILE A 77 5.73 -5.96 6.65
CA ILE A 77 4.77 -4.95 7.09
C ILE A 77 5.15 -4.48 8.49
N VAL A 78 5.15 -3.17 8.70
CA VAL A 78 5.22 -2.53 10.02
C VAL A 78 3.91 -1.78 10.24
N ALA A 79 3.37 -1.84 11.45
CA ALA A 79 2.16 -1.12 11.82
C ALA A 79 2.34 -0.47 13.19
N ASP A 80 1.77 0.71 13.35
CA ASP A 80 1.73 1.48 14.59
C ASP A 80 0.44 2.30 14.68
N GLY A 81 -0.44 1.93 15.63
CA GLY A 81 -1.76 2.52 15.77
C GLY A 81 -2.56 2.39 14.47
N ARG A 82 -2.83 3.52 13.81
CA ARG A 82 -3.60 3.62 12.56
C ARG A 82 -2.75 3.63 11.29
N HIS A 83 -1.44 3.55 11.42
CA HIS A 83 -0.51 3.67 10.30
C HIS A 83 0.14 2.32 10.03
N ALA A 84 0.35 2.02 8.76
CA ALA A 84 1.13 0.88 8.31
C ALA A 84 2.08 1.31 7.19
N ALA A 85 3.20 0.61 7.09
CA ALA A 85 4.09 0.66 5.94
C ALA A 85 4.35 -0.77 5.47
N ALA A 86 4.18 -1.01 4.17
CA ALA A 86 4.50 -2.27 3.54
C ALA A 86 5.69 -2.10 2.59
N TRP A 87 6.72 -2.90 2.80
CA TRP A 87 7.79 -3.10 1.84
C TRP A 87 7.44 -4.31 0.99
N LEU A 88 7.30 -4.08 -0.31
CA LEU A 88 6.93 -5.07 -1.30
C LEU A 88 8.07 -5.29 -2.29
N ASP A 89 8.11 -6.50 -2.86
CA ASP A 89 8.70 -6.72 -4.16
C ASP A 89 7.61 -6.64 -5.21
N SER A 90 7.77 -5.73 -6.16
CA SER A 90 6.89 -5.53 -7.29
C SER A 90 7.53 -6.08 -8.55
N ARG A 91 6.75 -6.76 -9.39
CA ARG A 91 7.20 -7.25 -10.70
C ARG A 91 6.25 -6.75 -11.77
N VAL A 92 6.78 -6.35 -12.92
CA VAL A 92 6.00 -6.01 -14.11
C VAL A 92 6.71 -6.63 -15.30
N GLY A 93 6.11 -7.66 -15.90
CA GLY A 93 6.82 -8.47 -16.89
C GLY A 93 8.02 -9.19 -16.27
N ASP A 94 9.21 -9.00 -16.83
CA ASP A 94 10.48 -9.57 -16.33
C ASP A 94 11.22 -8.65 -15.33
N GLY A 95 10.79 -7.38 -15.20
CA GLY A 95 11.37 -6.43 -14.27
C GLY A 95 10.87 -6.65 -12.84
N SER A 96 11.77 -6.52 -11.86
CA SER A 96 11.45 -6.51 -10.43
C SER A 96 12.02 -5.26 -9.78
N GLN A 97 11.24 -4.61 -8.93
CA GLN A 97 11.64 -3.42 -8.17
C GLN A 97 11.01 -3.42 -6.77
N PRO A 98 11.71 -2.90 -5.75
CA PRO A 98 11.11 -2.72 -4.44
C PRO A 98 10.03 -1.63 -4.50
N ALA A 99 9.03 -1.74 -3.63
CA ALA A 99 8.02 -0.71 -3.43
C ALA A 99 7.78 -0.47 -1.94
N CYS A 100 7.37 0.75 -1.61
CA CYS A 100 6.98 1.14 -0.27
C CYS A 100 5.59 1.77 -0.31
N VAL A 101 4.65 1.16 0.40
CA VAL A 101 3.25 1.55 0.45
C VAL A 101 2.93 1.97 1.88
N TRP A 102 2.63 3.26 2.08
CA TRP A 102 2.16 3.78 3.37
C TRP A 102 0.65 3.81 3.41
N ILE A 103 0.06 3.35 4.51
CA ILE A 103 -1.39 3.17 4.66
C ILE A 103 -1.85 3.84 5.95
N GLU A 104 -2.89 4.67 5.87
CA GLU A 104 -3.53 5.34 7.01
C GLU A 104 -4.99 4.88 7.12
N LEU A 105 -5.40 4.41 8.30
CA LEU A 105 -6.77 3.94 8.58
C LEU A 105 -7.60 4.97 9.36
N SER A 106 -8.91 4.97 9.11
CA SER A 106 -9.91 5.62 9.94
C SER A 106 -10.06 4.89 11.29
N GLU A 107 -10.84 5.48 12.21
CA GLU A 107 -11.16 4.82 13.49
C GLU A 107 -12.01 3.55 13.31
N GLU A 108 -12.80 3.50 12.23
CA GLU A 108 -13.62 2.35 11.84
C GLU A 108 -12.79 1.23 11.19
N GLY A 109 -11.56 1.55 10.79
CA GLY A 109 -10.61 0.62 10.18
C GLY A 109 -10.65 0.56 8.65
N LEU A 110 -11.17 1.60 8.00
CA LEU A 110 -11.11 1.75 6.54
C LEU A 110 -9.86 2.52 6.13
N ILE A 111 -9.26 2.18 5.01
CA ILE A 111 -8.09 2.88 4.47
C ILE A 111 -8.53 4.23 3.92
N THR A 112 -8.02 5.30 4.53
CA THR A 112 -8.34 6.69 4.19
C THR A 112 -7.28 7.34 3.32
N LYS A 113 -6.03 6.86 3.42
CA LYS A 113 -4.95 7.35 2.58
C LYS A 113 -3.94 6.26 2.31
N ILE A 114 -3.45 6.25 1.07
CA ILE A 114 -2.31 5.47 0.64
C ILE A 114 -1.27 6.44 0.04
N THR A 115 0.00 6.26 0.37
CA THR A 115 1.11 6.98 -0.29
C THR A 115 2.13 5.98 -0.78
N ASP A 116 2.31 5.93 -2.09
CA ASP A 116 3.16 4.93 -2.74
C ASP A 116 4.48 5.54 -3.22
N PHE A 117 5.53 4.74 -3.03
CA PHE A 117 6.82 4.92 -3.65
C PHE A 117 7.19 3.65 -4.41
N TRP A 118 7.46 3.82 -5.70
CA TRP A 118 7.96 2.82 -6.65
C TRP A 118 9.37 3.24 -7.09
N PRO A 119 10.39 3.12 -6.22
CA PRO A 119 11.76 3.53 -6.56
C PRO A 119 12.34 2.62 -7.64
N GLU A 120 13.01 3.24 -8.61
CA GLU A 120 13.82 2.54 -9.59
C GLU A 120 15.22 2.24 -9.01
N SER A 121 15.80 1.13 -9.46
CA SER A 121 17.21 0.84 -9.23
C SER A 121 18.08 1.94 -9.84
N TYR A 122 19.12 2.35 -9.12
CA TYR A 122 20.04 3.39 -9.58
C TYR A 122 21.49 2.99 -9.30
N ASP A 123 22.39 3.46 -10.17
CA ASP A 123 23.83 3.35 -9.93
C ASP A 123 24.27 4.34 -8.85
N PRO A 124 25.16 3.94 -7.93
CA PRO A 124 25.63 4.85 -6.90
C PRO A 124 26.31 6.06 -7.55
N PRO A 125 26.08 7.28 -7.02
CA PRO A 125 26.49 8.52 -7.67
C PRO A 125 28.02 8.75 -7.69
N TYR A 126 28.78 7.98 -6.92
CA TYR A 126 30.24 7.99 -6.90
C TYR A 126 30.77 6.63 -6.39
N ASP A 127 32.05 6.35 -6.65
CA ASP A 127 32.66 5.10 -6.20
C ASP A 127 32.85 5.07 -4.68
N ARG A 128 32.22 4.06 -4.07
CA ARG A 128 32.33 3.72 -2.65
C ARG A 128 32.55 2.22 -2.45
N SER A 129 33.08 1.54 -3.47
CA SER A 129 33.32 0.09 -3.50
C SER A 129 34.17 -0.42 -2.33
N HIS A 130 35.08 0.41 -1.82
CA HIS A 130 35.88 0.11 -0.64
C HIS A 130 35.09 0.10 0.69
N LEU A 131 33.83 0.55 0.72
CA LEU A 131 32.98 0.62 1.92
C LEU A 131 31.76 -0.30 1.87
N VAL A 132 31.38 -0.78 0.68
CA VAL A 132 30.10 -1.47 0.47
C VAL A 132 30.31 -2.85 -0.11
N GLU A 133 29.50 -3.79 0.34
CA GLU A 133 29.23 -5.04 -0.36
C GLU A 133 28.05 -4.80 -1.31
N ARG A 134 28.15 -5.29 -2.56
CA ARG A 134 27.02 -5.28 -3.49
C ARG A 134 26.18 -6.53 -3.18
N LEU A 135 24.89 -6.31 -2.93
CA LEU A 135 23.89 -7.35 -2.69
C LEU A 135 23.33 -7.87 -4.02
#